data_AF-A0A4R0NY24-F1
#
_entry.id   AF-A0A4R0NY24-F1
#
_cell.length_a   1.000
_cell.length_b   1.000
_cell.length_c   1.000
_cell.angle_alpha   90.00
_cell.angle_beta   90.00
_cell.angle_gamma   90.00
#
_symmetry.space_group_name_H-M   'P 1'
#
loop_
_entity.id
_entity.type
_entity.pdbx_description
1 polymer ?
#
loop_
_entity_poly.entity_id
_entity_poly.type
_entity_poly.pdbx_seq_one_letter_code
_entity_poly.pdbx_strand_id
1 'polypeptide(L)'
;MDIPVTEVRWQPCYRIIPSRFPPIALFEAVADPADLEAVFQIEAMTNDRLREEAGDLALVPAEDRIAGPGTSPIMAAFTHLNPEGDRFTDGSYGVFYAGRTLGTAIAETRYHRTRFLAATDEPAQELDMRVYAVDLDAALHDIREMRATQAALYHPDSYAVAQETARSLRHEGANGIVYASVRDEGGECAAVFRPRHLSNCRQERHLTYVWDGSAISTVYEKRMLEG
;
A
#
# COMPACT_ATOMS: atom_id res chain seq x y z
N MET A 1 -23.80 5.95 6.05
CA MET A 1 -23.12 6.77 7.07
C MET A 1 -22.59 7.99 6.34
N ASP A 2 -22.90 9.20 6.78
CA ASP A 2 -22.36 10.39 6.12
C ASP A 2 -20.96 10.64 6.67
N ILE A 3 -19.94 10.26 5.89
CA ILE A 3 -18.53 10.44 6.24
C ILE A 3 -18.05 11.68 5.49
N PRO A 4 -17.53 12.72 6.18
CA PRO A 4 -17.08 13.93 5.52
C PRO A 4 -15.93 13.62 4.56
N VAL A 5 -15.82 14.42 3.50
CA VAL A 5 -14.72 14.33 2.54
C VAL A 5 -13.79 15.51 2.75
N THR A 6 -12.49 15.24 2.87
CA THR A 6 -11.44 16.24 3.09
C THR A 6 -10.40 16.15 1.99
N GLU A 7 -9.89 17.30 1.53
CA GLU A 7 -8.73 17.36 0.64
C GLU A 7 -7.45 16.96 1.40
N VAL A 8 -6.81 15.88 0.96
CA VAL A 8 -5.58 15.35 1.55
C VAL A 8 -4.43 15.56 0.57
N ARG A 9 -3.44 16.35 1.00
CA ARG A 9 -2.20 16.62 0.27
C ARG A 9 -0.99 16.25 1.11
N TRP A 10 -0.42 15.08 0.86
CA TRP A 10 0.79 14.59 1.54
C TRP A 10 1.92 14.45 0.52
N GLN A 11 2.95 15.30 0.66
CA GLN A 11 4.07 15.38 -0.27
C GLN A 11 5.39 15.41 0.53
N PRO A 12 5.96 14.24 0.90
CA PRO A 12 5.48 12.89 0.61
C PRO A 12 4.64 12.26 1.74
N CYS A 13 3.99 11.14 1.43
CA CYS A 13 3.60 10.06 2.34
C CYS A 13 4.48 8.83 2.11
N TYR A 14 4.39 7.82 2.99
CA TYR A 14 5.32 6.70 3.03
C TYR A 14 4.62 5.35 2.97
N ARG A 15 5.09 4.48 2.08
CA ARG A 15 4.71 3.05 2.00
C ARG A 15 5.97 2.20 2.20
N ILE A 16 5.86 1.17 3.03
CA ILE A 16 6.96 0.24 3.30
C ILE A 16 6.53 -1.16 2.87
N ILE A 17 7.36 -1.82 2.06
CA ILE A 17 7.14 -3.20 1.63
C ILE A 17 8.41 -4.03 1.86
N PRO A 18 8.31 -5.37 1.96
CA PRO A 18 9.49 -6.23 1.91
C PRO A 18 10.28 -5.98 0.63
N SER A 19 11.58 -5.91 0.77
CA SER A 19 12.48 -5.89 -0.37
C SER A 19 12.51 -7.29 -0.98
N ARG A 20 11.87 -7.45 -2.13
CA ARG A 20 12.12 -8.58 -3.03
C ARG A 20 13.06 -8.11 -4.13
N PHE A 21 14.09 -8.92 -4.42
CA PHE A 21 15.04 -8.68 -5.50
C PHE A 21 14.87 -9.74 -6.60
N PRO A 22 14.88 -9.34 -7.89
CA PRO A 22 14.98 -7.97 -8.38
C PRO A 22 13.68 -7.15 -8.18
N PRO A 23 13.75 -5.81 -8.10
CA PRO A 23 12.57 -4.94 -8.10
C PRO A 23 11.75 -5.09 -9.39
N ILE A 24 10.42 -5.05 -9.26
CA ILE A 24 9.48 -5.02 -10.38
C ILE A 24 9.47 -3.60 -10.98
N ALA A 25 9.94 -3.45 -12.22
CA ALA A 25 10.01 -2.17 -12.93
C ALA A 25 9.12 -2.12 -14.19
N LEU A 26 8.05 -2.94 -14.20
CA LEU A 26 7.28 -3.21 -15.41
C LEU A 26 6.54 -1.98 -15.96
N PHE A 27 5.95 -1.17 -15.09
CA PHE A 27 5.11 -0.04 -15.50
C PHE A 27 5.91 1.20 -15.93
N GLU A 28 7.23 1.18 -15.70
CA GLU A 28 8.11 2.32 -15.94
C GLU A 28 8.52 2.47 -17.41
N ALA A 29 8.50 1.37 -18.17
CA ALA A 29 8.90 1.34 -19.58
C ALA A 29 7.79 1.81 -20.54
N VAL A 30 6.56 1.98 -20.05
CA VAL A 30 5.41 2.36 -20.86
C VAL A 30 5.18 3.87 -20.78
N ALA A 31 5.14 4.52 -21.96
CA ALA A 31 5.05 5.98 -22.07
C ALA A 31 3.62 6.51 -21.89
N ASP A 32 2.60 5.77 -22.37
CA ASP A 32 1.18 6.12 -22.25
C ASP A 32 0.42 5.02 -21.48
N PRO A 33 -0.31 5.35 -20.39
CA PRO A 33 -1.14 4.38 -19.68
C PRO A 33 -2.16 3.63 -20.56
N ALA A 34 -2.63 4.24 -21.65
CA ALA A 34 -3.54 3.59 -22.60
C ALA A 34 -2.88 2.41 -23.32
N ASP A 35 -1.55 2.45 -23.48
CA ASP A 35 -0.77 1.40 -24.15
C ASP A 35 -0.45 0.23 -23.23
N LEU A 36 -0.65 0.34 -21.90
CA LEU A 36 -0.34 -0.72 -20.94
C LEU A 36 -0.99 -2.05 -21.31
N GLU A 37 -2.24 -2.03 -21.74
CA GLU A 37 -2.97 -3.24 -22.10
C GLU A 37 -2.41 -3.90 -23.36
N ALA A 38 -2.08 -3.10 -24.38
CA ALA A 38 -1.50 -3.62 -25.62
C ALA A 38 -0.08 -4.16 -25.41
N VAL A 39 0.77 -3.42 -24.69
CA VAL A 39 2.14 -3.83 -24.33
C VAL A 39 2.09 -5.13 -23.54
N PHE A 40 1.22 -5.21 -22.54
CA PHE A 40 1.10 -6.42 -21.73
C PHE A 40 0.54 -7.59 -22.51
N GLN A 41 -0.47 -7.43 -23.36
CA GLN A 41 -0.98 -8.56 -24.17
C GLN A 41 0.12 -9.13 -25.09
N ILE A 42 0.92 -8.27 -25.74
CA ILE A 42 1.99 -8.71 -26.65
C ILE A 42 3.12 -9.41 -25.89
N GLU A 43 3.59 -8.81 -24.80
CA GLU A 43 4.73 -9.36 -24.06
C GLU A 43 4.34 -10.55 -23.16
N ALA A 44 3.13 -10.55 -22.58
CA ALA A 44 2.59 -11.65 -21.77
C ALA A 44 2.45 -12.95 -22.55
N MET A 45 2.16 -12.91 -23.85
CA MET A 45 2.06 -14.11 -24.68
C MET A 45 3.37 -14.89 -24.80
N THR A 46 4.51 -14.23 -24.54
CA THR A 46 5.85 -14.80 -24.76
C THR A 46 6.71 -14.84 -23.50
N ASN A 47 6.29 -14.17 -22.41
CA ASN A 47 7.12 -14.01 -21.23
C ASN A 47 6.30 -14.17 -19.94
N ASP A 48 6.39 -15.35 -19.35
CA ASP A 48 5.72 -15.72 -18.11
C ASP A 48 6.09 -14.80 -16.93
N ARG A 49 7.34 -14.31 -16.90
CA ARG A 49 7.83 -13.37 -15.88
C ARG A 49 7.11 -12.02 -15.95
N LEU A 50 6.79 -11.53 -17.16
CA LEU A 50 6.07 -10.26 -17.31
C LEU A 50 4.61 -10.36 -16.86
N ARG A 51 3.98 -11.54 -17.00
CA ARG A 51 2.64 -11.80 -16.46
C ARG A 51 2.62 -11.76 -14.93
N GLU A 52 3.61 -12.39 -14.29
CA GLU A 52 3.74 -12.37 -12.82
C GLU A 52 4.06 -10.96 -12.31
N GLU A 53 4.91 -10.21 -13.02
CA GLU A 53 5.29 -8.84 -12.67
C GLU A 53 4.16 -7.83 -12.85
N ALA A 54 3.25 -8.02 -13.81
CA ALA A 54 2.10 -7.13 -14.02
C ALA A 54 1.02 -7.30 -12.95
N GLY A 55 0.87 -8.52 -12.42
CA GLY A 55 -0.34 -8.90 -11.70
C GLY A 55 -1.55 -8.88 -12.62
N ASP A 56 -2.74 -8.71 -12.06
CA ASP A 56 -3.97 -8.61 -12.86
C ASP A 56 -4.33 -7.13 -13.11
N LEU A 57 -3.93 -6.63 -14.29
CA LEU A 57 -4.24 -5.25 -14.70
C LEU A 57 -5.74 -5.00 -14.89
N ALA A 58 -6.54 -6.03 -15.14
CA ALA A 58 -7.99 -5.89 -15.32
C ALA A 58 -8.70 -5.45 -14.03
N LEU A 59 -8.04 -5.58 -12.87
CA LEU A 59 -8.51 -5.08 -11.58
C LEU A 59 -8.52 -3.55 -11.48
N VAL A 60 -7.80 -2.87 -12.38
CA VAL A 60 -7.68 -1.40 -12.40
C VAL A 60 -8.47 -0.83 -13.58
N PRO A 61 -9.49 0.03 -13.32
CA PRO A 61 -10.20 0.75 -14.37
C PRO A 61 -9.22 1.53 -15.26
N ALA A 62 -9.44 1.52 -16.57
CA ALA A 62 -8.52 2.12 -17.53
C ALA A 62 -8.22 3.60 -17.24
N GLU A 63 -9.22 4.35 -16.78
CA GLU A 63 -9.11 5.76 -16.41
C GLU A 63 -8.32 6.04 -15.12
N ASP A 64 -8.02 4.99 -14.34
CA ASP A 64 -7.29 5.07 -13.08
C ASP A 64 -5.86 4.50 -13.21
N ARG A 65 -5.52 3.87 -14.33
CA ARG A 65 -4.18 3.31 -14.60
C ARG A 65 -3.15 4.43 -14.76
N ILE A 66 -1.95 4.20 -14.25
CA ILE A 66 -0.82 5.12 -14.38
C ILE A 66 0.39 4.36 -14.94
N ALA A 67 1.26 5.08 -15.63
CA ALA A 67 2.48 4.56 -16.23
C ALA A 67 3.61 5.59 -16.13
N GLY A 68 4.84 5.16 -16.41
CA GLY A 68 6.04 5.98 -16.35
C GLY A 68 6.86 5.78 -15.06
N PRO A 69 7.95 6.54 -14.90
CA PRO A 69 8.94 6.28 -13.84
C PRO A 69 8.32 6.26 -12.43
N GLY A 70 8.68 5.23 -11.64
CA GLY A 70 8.22 5.07 -10.27
C GLY A 70 6.78 4.59 -10.09
N THR A 71 6.04 4.27 -11.15
CA THR A 71 4.63 3.84 -11.05
C THR A 71 4.46 2.38 -10.64
N SER A 72 5.47 1.52 -10.82
CA SER A 72 5.35 0.09 -10.52
C SER A 72 4.99 -0.22 -9.06
N PRO A 73 5.60 0.42 -8.03
CA PRO A 73 5.22 0.20 -6.64
C PRO A 73 3.80 0.68 -6.30
N ILE A 74 3.27 1.66 -7.04
CA ILE A 74 1.89 2.11 -6.91
C ILE A 74 0.97 1.06 -7.53
N MET A 75 1.15 0.74 -8.81
CA MET A 75 0.30 -0.18 -9.56
C MET A 75 0.26 -1.58 -8.94
N ALA A 76 1.38 -2.08 -8.41
CA ALA A 76 1.44 -3.36 -7.72
C ALA A 76 0.49 -3.46 -6.52
N ALA A 77 0.16 -2.34 -5.85
CA ALA A 77 -0.82 -2.34 -4.76
C ALA A 77 -2.26 -2.63 -5.25
N PHE A 78 -2.50 -2.48 -6.55
CA PHE A 78 -3.79 -2.63 -7.19
C PHE A 78 -3.90 -3.91 -8.03
N THR A 79 -2.76 -4.44 -8.52
CA THR A 79 -2.72 -5.61 -9.39
C THR A 79 -2.27 -6.90 -8.69
N HIS A 80 -1.59 -6.81 -7.54
CA HIS A 80 -1.21 -7.97 -6.72
C HIS A 80 -2.02 -8.01 -5.43
N LEU A 81 -3.21 -8.60 -5.50
CA LEU A 81 -4.14 -8.66 -4.36
C LEU A 81 -3.62 -9.58 -3.25
N ASN A 82 -3.89 -9.19 -2.00
CA ASN A 82 -3.84 -10.10 -0.86
C ASN A 82 -5.21 -10.77 -0.70
N PRO A 83 -5.36 -12.08 -0.96
CA PRO A 83 -6.66 -12.77 -0.87
C PRO A 83 -7.25 -12.78 0.54
N GLU A 84 -6.43 -12.60 1.59
CA GLU A 84 -6.91 -12.49 2.98
C GLU A 84 -7.51 -11.11 3.29
N GLY A 85 -7.32 -10.14 2.39
CA GLY A 85 -7.70 -8.76 2.58
C GLY A 85 -6.84 -8.01 3.60
N ASP A 86 -7.23 -6.76 3.82
CA ASP A 86 -6.65 -5.85 4.82
C ASP A 86 -7.78 -5.03 5.47
N ARG A 87 -7.45 -3.98 6.23
CA ARG A 87 -8.45 -3.18 6.96
C ARG A 87 -9.59 -2.66 6.08
N PHE A 88 -9.27 -2.16 4.88
CA PHE A 88 -10.23 -1.51 3.98
C PHE A 88 -10.39 -2.26 2.65
N THR A 89 -10.10 -3.56 2.61
CA THR A 89 -10.38 -4.44 1.47
C THR A 89 -10.57 -5.86 1.95
N ASP A 90 -11.54 -6.57 1.39
CA ASP A 90 -11.76 -8.00 1.62
C ASP A 90 -10.92 -8.88 0.69
N GLY A 91 -9.98 -8.29 -0.06
CA GLY A 91 -9.11 -8.99 -1.01
C GLY A 91 -9.67 -9.07 -2.43
N SER A 92 -10.88 -8.53 -2.68
CA SER A 92 -11.46 -8.48 -4.04
C SER A 92 -10.97 -7.30 -4.89
N TYR A 93 -10.32 -6.32 -4.29
CA TYR A 93 -9.71 -5.16 -4.96
C TYR A 93 -8.48 -4.68 -4.21
N GLY A 94 -7.57 -4.03 -4.93
CA GLY A 94 -6.33 -3.54 -4.32
C GLY A 94 -6.49 -2.15 -3.72
N VAL A 95 -5.66 -1.87 -2.72
CA VAL A 95 -5.67 -0.63 -1.94
C VAL A 95 -4.22 -0.21 -1.70
N PHE A 96 -3.93 1.07 -1.96
CA PHE A 96 -2.63 1.63 -1.60
C PHE A 96 -2.69 2.22 -0.19
N TYR A 97 -2.04 1.55 0.76
CA TYR A 97 -1.86 2.04 2.12
C TYR A 97 -0.60 2.89 2.25
N ALA A 98 -0.73 4.03 2.92
CA ALA A 98 0.38 4.93 3.23
C ALA A 98 0.24 5.53 4.64
N GLY A 99 1.36 5.69 5.34
CA GLY A 99 1.45 6.52 6.53
C GLY A 99 1.84 7.95 6.15
N ARG A 100 1.26 8.95 6.82
CA ARG A 100 1.61 10.36 6.61
C ARG A 100 3.08 10.64 6.93
N THR A 101 3.61 9.97 7.94
CA THR A 101 5.03 10.07 8.32
C THR A 101 5.72 8.72 8.20
N LEU A 102 7.05 8.74 8.10
CA LEU A 102 7.85 7.52 8.11
C LEU A 102 7.64 6.73 9.42
N GLY A 103 7.54 7.41 10.56
CA GLY A 103 7.28 6.78 11.86
C GLY A 103 5.96 6.01 11.88
N THR A 104 4.89 6.63 11.38
CA THR A 104 3.58 5.98 11.25
C THR A 104 3.64 4.77 10.32
N ALA A 105 4.30 4.91 9.16
CA ALA A 105 4.46 3.80 8.21
C ALA A 105 5.26 2.63 8.81
N ILE A 106 6.29 2.91 9.61
CA ILE A 106 7.07 1.89 10.34
C ILE A 106 6.17 1.20 11.39
N ALA A 107 5.40 1.95 12.18
CA ALA A 107 4.54 1.38 13.21
C ALA A 107 3.49 0.42 12.63
N GLU A 108 2.82 0.81 11.54
CA GLU A 108 1.86 -0.04 10.82
C GLU A 108 2.54 -1.29 10.25
N THR A 109 3.64 -1.11 9.52
CA THR A 109 4.31 -2.23 8.85
C THR A 109 4.93 -3.20 9.86
N ARG A 110 5.46 -2.70 10.99
CA ARG A 110 5.97 -3.53 12.09
C ARG A 110 4.88 -4.42 12.69
N TYR A 111 3.68 -3.87 12.91
CA TYR A 111 2.55 -4.63 13.43
C TYR A 111 2.14 -5.76 12.48
N HIS A 112 1.95 -5.44 11.18
CA HIS A 112 1.55 -6.44 10.19
C HIS A 112 2.61 -7.52 9.96
N ARG A 113 3.90 -7.14 9.92
CA ARG A 113 5.01 -8.09 9.80
C ARG A 113 5.13 -9.00 11.01
N THR A 114 5.00 -8.46 12.22
CA THR A 114 4.98 -9.25 13.46
C THR A 114 3.87 -10.29 13.43
N ARG A 115 2.65 -9.91 13.04
CA ARG A 115 1.53 -10.85 12.92
C ARG A 115 1.77 -11.94 11.89
N PHE A 116 2.31 -11.59 10.72
CA PHE A 116 2.62 -12.55 9.68
C PHE A 116 3.64 -13.58 10.15
N LEU A 117 4.79 -13.12 10.67
CA LEU A 117 5.88 -14.00 11.13
C LEU A 117 5.44 -14.90 12.29
N ALA A 118 4.64 -14.37 13.23
CA ALA A 118 4.09 -15.15 14.32
C ALA A 118 3.08 -16.22 13.84
N ALA A 119 2.27 -15.91 12.82
CA ALA A 119 1.31 -16.85 12.25
C ALA A 119 1.99 -18.01 11.49
N THR A 120 3.21 -17.79 10.99
CA THR A 120 3.98 -18.79 10.24
C THR A 120 5.14 -19.43 11.04
N ASP A 121 5.22 -19.18 12.35
CA ASP A 121 6.25 -19.72 13.27
C ASP A 121 7.68 -19.50 12.76
N GLU A 122 7.94 -18.29 12.25
CA GLU A 122 9.22 -17.95 11.62
C GLU A 122 10.35 -17.80 12.64
N PRO A 123 11.55 -18.36 12.39
CA PRO A 123 12.69 -18.19 13.28
C PRO A 123 13.19 -16.75 13.28
N ALA A 124 13.95 -16.39 14.32
CA ALA A 124 14.62 -15.10 14.43
C ALA A 124 15.41 -14.77 13.16
N GLN A 125 15.19 -13.60 12.59
CA GLN A 125 15.74 -13.20 11.29
C GLN A 125 15.74 -11.69 11.11
N GLU A 126 16.47 -11.23 10.10
CA GLU A 126 16.41 -9.86 9.62
C GLU A 126 15.56 -9.79 8.35
N LEU A 127 14.62 -8.86 8.32
CA LEU A 127 13.79 -8.58 7.15
C LEU A 127 14.24 -7.29 6.49
N ASP A 128 14.59 -7.40 5.21
CA ASP A 128 14.89 -6.24 4.39
C ASP A 128 13.61 -5.59 3.90
N MET A 129 13.46 -4.32 4.23
CA MET A 129 12.29 -3.52 3.92
C MET A 129 12.71 -2.34 3.05
N ARG A 130 11.84 -1.95 2.14
CA ARG A 130 12.04 -0.81 1.25
C ARG A 130 11.00 0.25 1.51
N VAL A 131 11.45 1.49 1.63
CA VAL A 131 10.60 2.66 1.82
C VAL A 131 10.40 3.36 0.48
N TYR A 132 9.15 3.58 0.13
CA TYR A 132 8.75 4.47 -0.95
C TYR A 132 8.18 5.76 -0.38
N ALA A 133 8.71 6.88 -0.83
CA ALA A 133 8.09 8.19 -0.66
C ALA A 133 7.20 8.47 -1.88
N VAL A 134 5.95 8.83 -1.65
CA VAL A 134 4.93 9.01 -2.70
C VAL A 134 4.13 10.28 -2.42
N ASP A 135 3.76 11.01 -3.45
CA ASP A 135 2.91 12.18 -3.30
C ASP A 135 1.44 11.75 -3.45
N LEU A 136 0.61 12.11 -2.47
CA LEU A 136 -0.83 11.87 -2.45
C LEU A 136 -1.57 13.21 -2.52
N ASP A 137 -2.46 13.36 -3.50
CA ASP A 137 -3.37 14.50 -3.64
C ASP A 137 -4.76 14.00 -4.03
N ALA A 138 -5.70 13.98 -3.08
CA ALA A 138 -7.06 13.53 -3.31
C ALA A 138 -8.06 14.01 -2.25
N ALA A 139 -9.32 14.15 -2.66
CA ALA A 139 -10.47 14.21 -1.78
C ALA A 139 -10.77 12.81 -1.20
N LEU A 140 -10.53 12.60 0.11
CA LEU A 140 -10.70 11.33 0.80
C LEU A 140 -11.80 11.39 1.87
N HIS A 141 -12.50 10.27 2.08
CA HIS A 141 -13.43 10.13 3.20
C HIS A 141 -12.66 10.14 4.52
N ASP A 142 -12.99 11.06 5.40
CA ASP A 142 -12.22 11.36 6.60
C ASP A 142 -12.88 10.77 7.83
N ILE A 143 -12.24 9.71 8.35
CA ILE A 143 -12.71 9.02 9.54
C ILE A 143 -11.80 9.26 10.75
N ARG A 144 -10.82 10.18 10.68
CA ARG A 144 -9.81 10.40 11.73
C ARG A 144 -10.45 10.68 13.10
N GLU A 145 -11.46 11.53 13.13
CA GLU A 145 -12.19 11.93 14.35
C GLU A 145 -13.32 10.95 14.74
N MET A 146 -13.47 9.84 14.01
CA MET A 146 -14.56 8.88 14.21
C MET A 146 -14.15 7.70 15.09
N ARG A 147 -12.92 7.66 15.62
CA ARG A 147 -12.44 6.52 16.43
C ARG A 147 -13.30 6.26 17.67
N ALA A 148 -13.77 7.33 18.34
CA ALA A 148 -14.61 7.22 19.53
C ALA A 148 -16.07 6.87 19.21
N THR A 149 -16.61 7.40 18.10
CA THR A 149 -18.02 7.24 17.72
C THR A 149 -18.28 6.02 16.84
N GLN A 150 -17.24 5.51 16.17
CA GLN A 150 -17.28 4.38 15.24
C GLN A 150 -16.15 3.38 15.54
N ALA A 151 -16.08 2.90 16.79
CA ALA A 151 -15.03 1.99 17.24
C ALA A 151 -14.88 0.73 16.38
N ALA A 152 -15.97 0.27 15.73
CA ALA A 152 -15.94 -0.89 14.85
C ALA A 152 -15.09 -0.69 13.56
N LEU A 153 -15.00 0.54 13.04
CA LEU A 153 -14.07 0.86 11.92
C LEU A 153 -12.60 0.73 12.35
N TYR A 154 -12.35 0.93 13.64
CA TYR A 154 -11.03 0.94 14.26
C TYR A 154 -10.73 -0.32 15.06
N HIS A 155 -11.55 -1.36 14.91
CA HIS A 155 -11.36 -2.59 15.66
C HIS A 155 -9.94 -3.15 15.39
N PRO A 156 -9.21 -3.61 16.44
CA PRO A 156 -7.81 -3.99 16.32
C PRO A 156 -7.59 -5.18 15.40
N ASP A 157 -8.45 -6.21 15.51
CA ASP A 157 -8.24 -7.50 14.85
C ASP A 157 -9.32 -7.90 13.82
N SER A 158 -10.59 -7.53 14.04
CA SER A 158 -11.68 -7.70 13.06
C SER A 158 -11.76 -6.52 12.12
N TYR A 159 -11.72 -6.78 10.81
CA TYR A 159 -11.86 -5.75 9.77
C TYR A 159 -13.22 -5.77 9.07
N ALA A 160 -14.17 -6.59 9.50
CA ALA A 160 -15.45 -6.78 8.80
C ALA A 160 -16.20 -5.47 8.52
N VAL A 161 -16.36 -4.61 9.53
CA VAL A 161 -17.08 -3.32 9.38
C VAL A 161 -16.29 -2.32 8.54
N ALA A 162 -14.97 -2.30 8.68
CA ALA A 162 -14.10 -1.43 7.88
C ALA A 162 -14.07 -1.85 6.39
N GLN A 163 -14.04 -3.15 6.12
CA GLN A 163 -14.13 -3.72 4.77
C GLN A 163 -15.50 -3.46 4.15
N GLU A 164 -16.59 -3.63 4.90
CA GLU A 164 -17.95 -3.33 4.42
C GLU A 164 -18.13 -1.85 4.07
N THR A 165 -17.62 -0.98 4.94
CA THR A 165 -17.65 0.47 4.72
C THR A 165 -16.82 0.84 3.49
N ALA A 166 -15.58 0.32 3.38
CA ALA A 166 -14.71 0.61 2.24
C ALA A 166 -15.29 0.11 0.92
N ARG A 167 -15.89 -1.09 0.89
CA ARG A 167 -16.56 -1.64 -0.29
C ARG A 167 -17.70 -0.73 -0.75
N SER A 168 -18.52 -0.26 0.19
CA SER A 168 -19.64 0.64 -0.10
C SER A 168 -19.14 1.98 -0.66
N LEU A 169 -18.18 2.61 0.01
CA LEU A 169 -17.56 3.87 -0.46
C LEU A 169 -16.93 3.72 -1.84
N ARG A 170 -16.22 2.62 -2.10
CA ARG A 170 -15.61 2.35 -3.40
C ARG A 170 -16.67 2.17 -4.49
N HIS A 171 -17.77 1.46 -4.20
CA HIS A 171 -18.90 1.31 -5.12
C HIS A 171 -19.55 2.66 -5.46
N GLU A 172 -19.58 3.59 -4.50
CA GLU A 172 -20.03 4.98 -4.70
C GLU A 172 -19.00 5.87 -5.41
N GLY A 173 -17.83 5.33 -5.77
CA GLY A 173 -16.81 6.02 -6.55
C GLY A 173 -15.77 6.78 -5.72
N ALA A 174 -15.72 6.59 -4.40
CA ALA A 174 -14.75 7.23 -3.51
C ALA A 174 -13.29 7.04 -3.97
N ASN A 175 -12.45 8.04 -3.69
CA ASN A 175 -11.02 7.98 -3.99
C ASN A 175 -10.21 7.22 -2.92
N GLY A 176 -10.74 7.11 -1.71
CA GLY A 176 -10.09 6.46 -0.58
C GLY A 176 -10.60 6.97 0.76
N ILE A 177 -9.90 6.56 1.82
CA ILE A 177 -10.19 6.88 3.21
C ILE A 177 -8.92 7.42 3.88
N VAL A 178 -9.04 8.52 4.63
CA VAL A 178 -8.00 8.98 5.57
C VAL A 178 -8.44 8.68 7.01
N TYR A 179 -7.54 8.11 7.80
CA TYR A 179 -7.87 7.54 9.11
C TYR A 179 -6.73 7.71 10.12
N ALA A 180 -7.08 7.71 11.41
CA ALA A 180 -6.09 7.76 12.48
C ALA A 180 -5.38 6.39 12.60
N SER A 181 -4.07 6.38 12.78
CA SER A 181 -3.37 5.12 13.03
C SER A 181 -3.82 4.50 14.36
N VAL A 182 -4.01 3.19 14.37
CA VAL A 182 -4.23 2.41 15.60
C VAL A 182 -2.92 1.93 16.21
N ARG A 183 -1.79 2.17 15.55
CA ARG A 183 -0.43 1.69 15.90
C ARG A 183 0.51 2.83 16.29
N ASP A 184 0.22 4.05 15.88
CA ASP A 184 0.99 5.27 16.15
C ASP A 184 0.05 6.36 16.68
N GLU A 185 0.24 6.77 17.94
CA GLU A 185 -0.63 7.77 18.57
C GLU A 185 -0.42 9.15 17.92
N GLY A 186 -1.51 9.74 17.41
CA GLY A 186 -1.45 10.96 16.59
C GLY A 186 -0.99 10.74 15.15
N GLY A 187 -0.63 9.50 14.78
CA GLY A 187 -0.31 9.12 13.41
C GLY A 187 -1.55 9.11 12.51
N GLU A 188 -1.35 9.39 11.24
CA GLU A 188 -2.40 9.38 10.22
C GLU A 188 -2.01 8.46 9.06
N CYS A 189 -3.00 7.76 8.52
CA CYS A 189 -2.84 6.84 7.41
C CYS A 189 -3.90 7.11 6.33
N ALA A 190 -3.59 6.72 5.11
CA ALA A 190 -4.51 6.76 3.98
C ALA A 190 -4.61 5.38 3.34
N ALA A 191 -5.82 5.02 2.94
CA ALA A 191 -6.15 3.86 2.12
C ALA A 191 -6.74 4.37 0.80
N VAL A 192 -5.93 4.39 -0.24
CA VAL A 192 -6.27 4.97 -1.55
C VAL A 192 -6.81 3.87 -2.45
N PHE A 193 -7.96 4.12 -3.08
CA PHE A 193 -8.67 3.16 -3.93
C PHE A 193 -8.35 3.31 -5.42
N ARG A 194 -7.71 4.42 -5.83
CA ARG A 194 -7.43 4.72 -7.24
C ARG A 194 -5.97 5.16 -7.43
N PRO A 195 -5.18 4.48 -8.28
CA PRO A 195 -3.76 4.79 -8.50
C PRO A 195 -3.50 6.23 -8.96
N ARG A 196 -4.37 6.83 -9.78
CA ARG A 196 -4.19 8.18 -10.35
C ARG A 196 -4.01 9.33 -9.35
N HIS A 197 -4.33 9.10 -8.08
CA HIS A 197 -4.15 10.07 -6.99
C HIS A 197 -2.76 10.03 -6.34
N LEU A 198 -1.91 9.13 -6.82
CA LEU A 198 -0.56 8.88 -6.33
C LEU A 198 0.44 9.21 -7.44
N SER A 199 1.49 9.94 -7.09
CA SER A 199 2.51 10.38 -8.05
C SER A 199 3.89 10.47 -7.40
N ASN A 200 4.92 10.73 -8.19
CA ASN A 200 6.28 11.01 -7.71
C ASN A 200 6.83 9.93 -6.74
N CYS A 201 6.47 8.67 -6.99
CA CYS A 201 6.88 7.55 -6.17
C CYS A 201 8.36 7.25 -6.40
N ARG A 202 9.14 7.30 -5.33
CA ARG A 202 10.59 7.10 -5.34
C ARG A 202 11.01 6.18 -4.20
N GLN A 203 11.91 5.26 -4.50
CA GLN A 203 12.58 4.50 -3.46
C GLN A 203 13.49 5.46 -2.67
N GLU A 204 13.21 5.61 -1.39
CA GLU A 204 13.91 6.59 -0.55
C GLU A 204 15.06 5.96 0.23
N ARG A 205 14.80 4.87 0.96
CA ARG A 205 15.78 4.19 1.82
C ARG A 205 15.42 2.71 2.01
N HIS A 206 16.37 1.95 2.55
CA HIS A 206 16.15 0.59 3.02
C HIS A 206 16.14 0.55 4.54
N LEU A 207 15.27 -0.27 5.11
CA LEU A 207 15.23 -0.56 6.54
C LEU A 207 15.49 -2.05 6.76
N THR A 208 16.04 -2.39 7.93
CA THR A 208 16.08 -3.76 8.44
C THR A 208 15.14 -3.86 9.61
N TYR A 209 14.20 -4.81 9.59
CA TYR A 209 13.40 -5.16 10.77
C TYR A 209 14.01 -6.41 11.39
N VAL A 210 14.41 -6.34 12.66
CA VAL A 210 14.99 -7.47 13.39
C VAL A 210 13.88 -8.21 14.13
N TRP A 211 13.53 -9.39 13.64
CA TRP A 211 12.59 -10.32 14.27
C TRP A 211 13.35 -11.26 15.21
N ASP A 212 12.95 -11.33 16.48
CA ASP A 212 13.61 -12.18 17.49
C ASP A 212 12.96 -13.56 17.68
N GLY A 213 11.96 -13.90 16.87
CA GLY A 213 11.11 -15.09 17.06
C GLY A 213 9.77 -14.79 17.73
N SER A 214 9.58 -13.58 18.27
CA SER A 214 8.34 -13.19 18.95
C SER A 214 7.87 -11.75 18.66
N ALA A 215 8.81 -10.83 18.47
CA ALA A 215 8.55 -9.45 18.13
C ALA A 215 9.62 -8.91 17.16
N ILE A 216 9.24 -7.91 16.36
CA ILE A 216 10.25 -7.07 15.71
C ILE A 216 10.82 -6.16 16.80
N SER A 217 12.02 -6.47 17.29
CA SER A 217 12.63 -5.78 18.43
C SER A 217 13.27 -4.45 18.03
N THR A 218 13.89 -4.40 16.85
CA THR A 218 14.66 -3.25 16.38
C THR A 218 14.43 -2.96 14.91
N VAL A 219 14.50 -1.69 14.54
CA VAL A 219 14.46 -1.22 13.14
C VAL A 219 15.71 -0.39 12.86
N TYR A 220 16.48 -0.77 11.85
CA TYR A 220 17.66 -0.04 11.38
C TYR A 220 17.41 0.59 10.01
N GLU A 221 18.12 1.67 9.70
CA GLU A 221 18.26 2.16 8.32
C GLU A 221 19.53 1.56 7.71
N LYS A 222 19.40 0.90 6.55
CA LYS A 222 20.55 0.42 5.77
C LYS A 222 21.05 1.55 4.88
N ARG A 223 22.35 1.85 4.98
CA ARG A 223 23.03 2.82 4.10
C ARG A 223 24.10 2.08 3.30
N MET A 224 24.06 2.25 1.99
CA MET A 224 25.15 1.81 1.12
C MET A 224 26.34 2.73 1.34
N LEU A 225 27.53 2.15 1.54
CA LEU A 225 28.78 2.91 1.60
C LEU A 225 29.38 2.93 0.19
N GLU A 226 29.81 4.10 -0.27
CA GLU A 226 30.62 4.19 -1.48
C GLU A 226 31.98 3.54 -1.20
N GLY A 227 32.39 2.63 -2.09
CA GLY A 227 33.68 1.94 -2.07
C GLY A 227 34.35 2.00 -3.43
#